data_AF-A0AAW1NLP7-F1
#
_entry.id   AF-A0AAW1NLP7-F1
#
_cell.length_a   1.000
_cell.length_b   1.000
_cell.length_c   1.000
_cell.angle_alpha   90.00
_cell.angle_beta   90.00
_cell.angle_gamma   90.00
#
_symmetry.space_group_name_H-M   'P 1'
#
loop_
_entity.id
_entity.type
_entity.pdbx_description
1 polymer ?
#
loop_
_entity_poly.entity_id
_entity_poly.type
_entity_poly.pdbx_seq_one_letter_code
_entity_poly.pdbx_strand_id
1 'polypeptide(L)'
;MEEAEQALIRVIGSKGLLAVLQAVKPASNKQASMVTITKDGMNIRWEDESKSLQSSIFLNSEVFAEFQVPWVRKTFGLHFHTFTDTLTVFASTSTSDLTIRYPGPNEELTFELVEAISEQQLCTYARINTLDLDLSPEISEYWQEPSSYFLAPGAMLREAIEDLEWAACSGAQTQGSVTVHLKRSPPSITLSASDAAELSIKLPVGDLAGFMCTEAEVYHKYKYKLMRAAFSNLPSAKEAATQMSTKVTVDSSGIMKVMHMVPLFGGGASQGNPLGPSGPNLSQGFSRRGSVHFFLLPQDVVIEYDGEDDV
;
A
#
# COMPACT_ATOMS: atom_id res chain seq x y z
N MET A 1 36.29 17.47 -3.88
CA MET A 1 34.99 16.99 -4.38
C MET A 1 34.36 16.37 -3.15
N GLU A 2 33.52 17.12 -2.43
CA GLU A 2 32.78 16.56 -1.30
C GLU A 2 31.89 15.45 -1.85
N GLU A 3 32.04 14.22 -1.34
CA GLU A 3 31.04 13.18 -1.56
C GLU A 3 29.73 13.73 -1.00
N ALA A 4 28.76 13.98 -1.86
CA ALA A 4 27.44 14.41 -1.42
C ALA A 4 26.89 13.36 -0.45
N GLU A 5 26.30 13.79 0.66
CA GLU A 5 25.71 12.87 1.64
C GLU A 5 24.53 12.10 1.01
N GLN A 6 24.72 10.79 0.79
CA GLN A 6 23.72 9.89 0.19
C GLN A 6 23.10 8.98 1.24
N ALA A 7 21.80 8.73 1.10
CA ALA A 7 21.15 7.61 1.75
C ALA A 7 21.57 6.30 1.08
N LEU A 8 21.80 5.26 1.88
CA LEU A 8 22.10 3.90 1.46
C LEU A 8 21.02 2.97 1.99
N ILE A 9 20.24 2.38 1.09
CA ILE A 9 19.13 1.50 1.43
C ILE A 9 19.36 0.14 0.77
N ARG A 10 19.67 -0.89 1.54
CA ARG A 10 19.84 -2.27 1.05
C ARG A 10 18.55 -3.07 1.29
N VAL A 11 17.94 -3.53 0.22
CA VAL A 11 16.69 -4.31 0.23
C VAL A 11 17.02 -5.79 0.10
N ILE A 12 16.54 -6.63 1.02
CA ILE A 12 16.68 -8.10 0.94
C ILE A 12 15.74 -8.64 -0.12
N GLY A 13 16.24 -8.89 -1.31
CA GLY A 13 15.44 -9.32 -2.46
C GLY A 13 14.39 -8.28 -2.88
N SER A 14 14.44 -7.84 -4.13
CA SER A 14 13.53 -6.82 -4.66
C SER A 14 12.06 -7.27 -4.79
N LYS A 15 11.79 -8.59 -4.76
CA LYS A 15 10.43 -9.16 -4.88
C LYS A 15 9.48 -8.73 -3.77
N GLY A 16 9.94 -8.71 -2.52
CA GLY A 16 9.12 -8.29 -1.39
C GLY A 16 8.70 -6.82 -1.52
N LEU A 17 9.68 -5.94 -1.78
CA LEU A 17 9.43 -4.52 -2.00
C LEU A 17 8.46 -4.28 -3.18
N LEU A 18 8.67 -4.97 -4.30
CA LEU A 18 7.79 -4.89 -5.46
C LEU A 18 6.37 -5.32 -5.13
N ALA A 19 6.18 -6.39 -4.36
CA ALA A 19 4.86 -6.87 -3.98
C ALA A 19 4.08 -5.82 -3.16
N VAL A 20 4.74 -5.13 -2.23
CA VAL A 20 4.11 -4.04 -1.47
C VAL A 20 3.71 -2.88 -2.39
N LEU A 21 4.58 -2.52 -3.33
CA LEU A 21 4.31 -1.44 -4.28
C LEU A 21 3.17 -1.77 -5.24
N GLN A 22 3.08 -3.02 -5.69
CA GLN A 22 2.02 -3.49 -6.58
C GLN A 22 0.63 -3.48 -5.94
N ALA A 23 0.53 -3.34 -4.61
CA ALA A 23 -0.75 -3.09 -3.94
C ALA A 23 -1.39 -1.76 -4.36
N VAL A 24 -0.59 -0.80 -4.82
CA VAL A 24 -1.07 0.48 -5.36
C VAL A 24 -0.96 0.42 -6.89
N LYS A 25 -2.09 0.62 -7.58
CA LYS A 25 -2.13 0.65 -9.05
C LYS A 25 -2.69 1.98 -9.54
N PRO A 26 -1.83 2.95 -9.89
CA PRO A 26 -2.25 4.19 -10.52
C PRO A 26 -3.09 3.92 -11.77
N ALA A 27 -4.11 4.74 -12.01
CA ALA A 27 -4.96 4.62 -13.20
C ALA A 27 -4.23 5.01 -14.49
N SER A 28 -3.21 5.87 -14.38
CA SER A 28 -2.42 6.39 -15.49
C SER A 28 -0.93 6.23 -15.21
N ASN A 29 -0.19 5.77 -16.22
CA ASN A 29 1.26 5.58 -16.16
C ASN A 29 2.05 6.89 -16.02
N LYS A 30 1.38 8.04 -16.16
CA LYS A 30 1.99 9.38 -16.03
C LYS A 30 1.91 9.95 -14.62
N GLN A 31 1.11 9.35 -13.73
CA GLN A 31 0.94 9.87 -12.38
C GLN A 31 2.24 9.77 -11.58
N ALA A 32 2.61 10.89 -10.99
CA ALA A 32 3.76 10.96 -10.11
C ALA A 32 3.34 10.53 -8.69
N SER A 33 4.28 9.97 -7.95
CA SER A 33 4.18 9.67 -6.53
C SER A 33 5.25 10.45 -5.78
N MET A 34 4.91 10.83 -4.56
CA MET A 34 5.84 11.48 -3.66
C MET A 34 6.54 10.43 -2.81
N VAL A 35 7.86 10.49 -2.76
CA VAL A 35 8.68 9.65 -1.90
C VAL A 35 9.25 10.54 -0.81
N THR A 36 8.99 10.17 0.44
CA THR A 36 9.63 10.77 1.61
C THR A 36 10.48 9.72 2.28
N ILE A 37 11.77 10.02 2.44
CA ILE A 37 12.68 9.18 3.20
C ILE A 37 13.00 9.98 4.48
N THR A 38 13.08 9.28 5.62
CA THR A 38 13.47 9.79 6.95
C THR A 38 14.34 8.75 7.63
N LYS A 39 14.87 9.00 8.83
CA LYS A 39 15.59 7.97 9.60
C LYS A 39 14.72 6.76 9.98
N ASP A 40 13.40 6.97 10.09
CA ASP A 40 12.46 5.93 10.50
C ASP A 40 12.03 5.02 9.34
N GLY A 41 12.34 5.39 8.09
CA GLY A 41 12.00 4.60 6.92
C GLY A 41 11.63 5.43 5.68
N MET A 42 10.98 4.75 4.75
CA MET A 42 10.52 5.28 3.47
C MET A 42 8.99 5.26 3.40
N ASN A 43 8.42 6.40 3.03
CA ASN A 43 7.01 6.56 2.71
C ASN A 43 6.85 6.90 1.22
N ILE A 44 5.91 6.23 0.56
CA ILE A 44 5.57 6.51 -0.84
C ILE A 44 4.08 6.82 -0.90
N ARG A 45 3.76 8.05 -1.28
CA ARG A 45 2.40 8.57 -1.34
C ARG A 45 1.98 8.74 -2.79
N TRP A 46 0.77 8.28 -3.10
CA TRP A 46 0.13 8.47 -4.39
C TRP A 46 -1.27 9.03 -4.16
N GLU A 47 -1.73 9.87 -5.09
CA GLU A 47 -3.05 10.49 -5.04
C GLU A 47 -3.72 10.30 -6.40
N ASP A 48 -5.01 9.99 -6.37
CA ASP A 48 -5.79 9.83 -7.59
C ASP A 48 -6.17 11.20 -8.18
N GLU A 49 -6.45 11.22 -9.48
CA GLU A 49 -6.84 12.47 -10.19
C GLU A 49 -8.10 13.14 -9.61
N SER A 50 -8.96 12.37 -8.93
CA SER A 50 -10.18 12.93 -8.30
C SER A 50 -9.96 13.47 -6.89
N LYS A 51 -8.74 13.40 -6.35
CA LYS A 51 -8.40 13.85 -4.98
C LYS A 51 -9.28 13.22 -3.89
N SER A 52 -9.91 12.09 -4.23
CA SER A 52 -10.86 11.37 -3.37
C SER A 52 -10.27 10.05 -2.86
N LEU A 53 -9.12 9.65 -3.40
CA LEU A 53 -8.34 8.50 -2.97
C LEU A 53 -6.87 8.89 -2.87
N GLN A 54 -6.30 8.66 -1.69
CA GLN A 54 -4.88 8.79 -1.45
C GLN A 54 -4.36 7.46 -0.90
N SER A 55 -3.21 7.00 -1.40
CA SER A 55 -2.52 5.84 -0.86
C SER A 55 -1.17 6.22 -0.28
N SER A 56 -0.74 5.47 0.71
CA SER A 56 0.56 5.64 1.36
C SER A 56 1.13 4.30 1.74
N ILE A 57 2.33 4.03 1.24
CA ILE A 57 3.10 2.83 1.56
C ILE A 57 4.13 3.23 2.60
N PHE A 58 4.13 2.57 3.75
CA PHE A 58 5.10 2.78 4.81
C PHE A 58 6.02 1.57 4.94
N LEU A 59 7.32 1.81 4.85
CA LEU A 59 8.39 0.83 4.99
C LEU A 59 9.33 1.33 6.10
N ASN A 60 9.20 0.76 7.28
CA ASN A 60 10.06 1.09 8.41
C ASN A 60 11.52 0.73 8.09
N SER A 61 12.50 1.51 8.58
CA SER A 61 13.94 1.23 8.44
C SER A 61 14.32 -0.23 8.76
N GLU A 62 13.65 -0.86 9.72
CA GLU A 62 13.90 -2.25 10.15
C GLU A 62 13.56 -3.30 9.07
N VAL A 63 12.77 -2.95 8.05
CA VAL A 63 12.44 -3.88 6.96
C VAL A 63 13.59 -4.06 5.98
N PHE A 64 14.56 -3.16 5.98
CA PHE A 64 15.72 -3.19 5.09
C PHE A 64 16.88 -3.99 5.70
N ALA A 65 17.81 -4.50 4.89
CA ALA A 65 19.05 -5.09 5.40
C ALA A 65 19.99 -4.02 5.95
N GLU A 66 19.94 -2.83 5.36
CA GLU A 66 20.69 -1.67 5.76
C GLU A 66 19.90 -0.43 5.37
N PHE A 67 19.86 0.56 6.25
CA PHE A 67 19.12 1.78 6.04
C PHE A 67 19.89 2.93 6.71
N GLN A 68 20.75 3.59 5.94
CA GLN A 68 21.54 4.71 6.40
C GLN A 68 21.06 5.97 5.73
N VAL A 69 20.73 6.97 6.54
CA VAL A 69 20.18 8.25 6.07
C VAL A 69 20.91 9.37 6.80
N PRO A 70 21.71 10.19 6.08
CA PRO A 70 22.55 11.22 6.71
C PRO A 70 21.75 12.47 7.11
N TRP A 71 20.66 12.75 6.39
CA TRP A 71 19.82 13.92 6.59
C TRP A 71 18.60 13.62 7.48
N VAL A 72 17.82 14.64 7.87
CA VAL A 72 16.59 14.47 8.70
C VAL A 72 15.41 13.98 7.86
N ARG A 73 15.15 14.67 6.75
CA ARG A 73 14.11 14.33 5.77
C ARG A 73 14.53 14.75 4.37
N LYS A 74 14.22 13.92 3.37
CA LYS A 74 14.16 14.35 1.96
C LYS A 74 12.86 13.85 1.33
N THR A 75 12.27 14.73 0.52
CA THR A 75 11.04 14.46 -0.21
C THR A 75 11.25 14.80 -1.67
N PHE A 76 10.85 13.91 -2.57
CA PHE A 76 10.98 14.08 -4.02
C PHE A 76 9.89 13.32 -4.75
N GLY A 77 9.55 13.75 -5.96
CA GLY A 77 8.63 13.04 -6.84
C GLY A 77 9.34 12.02 -7.73
N LEU A 78 8.59 11.01 -8.17
CA LEU A 78 8.97 10.13 -9.28
C LEU A 78 7.72 9.60 -9.98
N HIS A 79 7.86 9.12 -11.21
CA HIS A 79 6.77 8.38 -11.87
C HIS A 79 6.65 6.98 -11.27
N PHE A 80 5.53 6.70 -10.61
CA PHE A 80 5.33 5.45 -9.86
C PHE A 80 5.52 4.21 -10.74
N HIS A 81 5.00 4.26 -11.97
CA HIS A 81 5.13 3.16 -12.93
C HIS A 81 6.59 2.87 -13.31
N THR A 82 7.40 3.91 -13.55
CA THR A 82 8.84 3.74 -13.83
C THR A 82 9.56 3.09 -12.66
N PHE A 83 9.17 3.42 -11.43
CA PHE A 83 9.73 2.81 -10.24
C PHE A 83 9.34 1.33 -10.10
N THR A 84 8.06 0.99 -10.29
CA THR A 84 7.62 -0.42 -10.25
C THR A 84 8.21 -1.26 -11.37
N ASP A 85 8.35 -0.70 -12.57
CA ASP A 85 8.92 -1.40 -13.73
C ASP A 85 10.41 -1.66 -13.52
N THR A 86 11.14 -0.67 -13.01
CA THR A 86 12.55 -0.82 -12.65
C THR A 86 12.73 -1.94 -11.63
N LEU A 87 11.93 -1.94 -10.56
CA LEU A 87 11.97 -3.02 -9.56
C LEU A 87 11.56 -4.38 -10.12
N THR A 88 10.65 -4.42 -11.10
CA THR A 88 10.26 -5.66 -11.78
C THR A 88 11.43 -6.29 -12.54
N VAL A 89 12.28 -5.48 -13.19
CA VAL A 89 13.51 -5.95 -13.83
C VAL A 89 14.43 -6.59 -12.78
N PHE A 90 14.74 -5.88 -11.69
CA PHE A 90 15.60 -6.42 -10.62
C PHE A 90 15.02 -7.69 -9.98
N ALA A 91 13.70 -7.73 -9.75
CA ALA A 91 13.01 -8.87 -9.13
C ALA A 91 12.97 -10.11 -10.03
N SER A 92 13.11 -9.91 -11.34
CA SER A 92 13.16 -11.00 -12.34
C SER A 92 14.57 -11.53 -12.53
N THR A 93 15.59 -10.67 -12.37
CA THR A 93 17.00 -11.04 -12.58
C THR A 93 17.53 -11.91 -11.45
N SER A 94 17.24 -11.57 -10.18
CA SER A 94 17.89 -12.22 -9.05
C SER A 94 17.13 -12.13 -7.73
N THR A 95 17.60 -12.94 -6.78
CA THR A 95 17.22 -12.89 -5.37
C THR A 95 18.22 -12.12 -4.51
N SER A 96 19.35 -11.68 -5.10
CA SER A 96 20.36 -10.89 -4.41
C SER A 96 19.82 -9.56 -3.90
N ASP A 97 20.54 -9.00 -2.93
CA ASP A 97 20.19 -7.72 -2.32
C ASP A 97 20.30 -6.58 -3.35
N LEU A 98 19.28 -5.73 -3.35
CA LEU A 98 19.23 -4.51 -4.17
C LEU A 98 19.67 -3.33 -3.33
N THR A 99 20.65 -2.58 -3.81
CA THR A 99 21.08 -1.33 -3.18
C THR A 99 20.42 -0.15 -3.88
N ILE A 100 19.75 0.69 -3.10
CA ILE A 100 19.13 1.94 -3.55
C ILE A 100 19.90 3.09 -2.91
N ARG A 101 20.29 4.09 -3.71
CA ARG A 101 20.94 5.33 -3.20
C ARG A 101 20.26 6.59 -3.70
N TYR A 102 20.21 7.59 -2.82
CA TYR A 102 19.66 8.91 -3.11
C TYR A 102 20.27 10.00 -2.20
N PRO A 103 20.61 11.20 -2.71
CA PRO A 103 20.58 11.59 -4.13
C PRO A 103 21.75 11.00 -4.92
N GLY A 104 21.52 10.62 -6.17
CA GLY A 104 22.57 10.39 -7.15
C GLY A 104 23.26 11.71 -7.56
N PRO A 105 24.26 11.65 -8.46
CA PRO A 105 25.02 12.83 -8.91
C PRO A 105 24.18 13.96 -9.53
N ASN A 106 23.03 13.64 -10.10
CA ASN A 106 22.04 14.52 -10.72
C ASN A 106 20.70 14.46 -9.94
N GLU A 107 20.77 14.21 -8.63
CA GLU A 107 19.59 14.05 -7.77
C GLU A 107 18.66 12.90 -8.16
N GLU A 108 19.17 11.90 -8.90
CA GLU A 108 18.40 10.72 -9.27
C GLU A 108 18.33 9.67 -8.16
N LEU A 109 17.30 8.81 -8.22
CA LEU A 109 17.26 7.57 -7.45
C LEU A 109 18.05 6.51 -8.21
N THR A 110 19.10 5.96 -7.61
CA THR A 110 19.96 4.95 -8.24
C THR A 110 19.74 3.56 -7.65
N PHE A 111 19.88 2.55 -8.49
CA PHE A 111 19.68 1.14 -8.17
C PHE A 111 20.89 0.36 -8.62
N GLU A 112 21.44 -0.47 -7.74
CA GLU A 112 22.57 -1.33 -8.03
C GLU A 112 22.33 -2.71 -7.42
N LEU A 113 22.49 -3.74 -8.23
CA LEU A 113 22.43 -5.13 -7.81
C LEU A 113 23.68 -5.83 -8.34
N VAL A 114 24.46 -6.41 -7.42
CA VAL A 114 25.71 -7.10 -7.75
C VAL A 114 25.55 -8.58 -7.44
N GLU A 115 25.83 -9.43 -8.43
CA GLU A 115 25.74 -10.87 -8.33
C GLU A 115 27.08 -11.51 -8.64
N ALA A 116 27.50 -12.45 -7.80
CA ALA A 116 28.61 -13.33 -8.11
C ALA A 116 28.11 -14.50 -8.97
N ILE A 117 28.56 -14.57 -10.22
CA ILE A 117 28.28 -15.68 -11.13
C ILE A 117 29.62 -16.37 -11.42
N SER A 118 29.85 -17.50 -10.75
CA SER A 118 31.10 -18.25 -10.81
C SER A 118 32.30 -17.39 -10.39
N GLU A 119 33.23 -17.08 -11.31
CA GLU A 119 34.41 -16.24 -11.08
C GLU A 119 34.24 -14.78 -11.54
N GLN A 120 33.04 -14.39 -11.98
CA GLN A 120 32.72 -13.04 -12.48
C GLN A 120 31.65 -12.37 -11.61
N GLN A 121 31.65 -11.04 -11.61
CA GLN A 121 30.60 -10.23 -11.00
C GLN A 121 29.74 -9.59 -12.08
N LEU A 122 28.44 -9.82 -12.04
CA LEU A 122 27.46 -9.12 -12.86
C LEU A 122 26.88 -7.98 -12.03
N CYS A 123 26.97 -6.76 -12.55
CA CYS A 123 26.33 -5.59 -11.94
C CYS A 123 25.18 -5.12 -12.84
N THR A 124 23.97 -5.12 -12.28
CA THR A 124 22.79 -4.52 -12.90
C THR A 124 22.58 -3.15 -12.29
N TYR A 125 22.42 -2.13 -13.13
CA TYR A 125 22.31 -0.74 -12.70
C TYR A 125 21.12 -0.04 -13.37
N ALA A 126 20.42 0.80 -12.61
CA ALA A 126 19.38 1.67 -13.14
C ALA A 126 19.36 3.02 -12.41
N ARG A 127 18.78 4.02 -13.07
CA ARG A 127 18.55 5.35 -12.50
C ARG A 127 17.16 5.85 -12.87
N ILE A 128 16.52 6.54 -11.94
CA ILE A 128 15.22 7.20 -12.12
C ILE A 128 15.39 8.66 -11.75
N ASN A 129 15.12 9.55 -12.69
CA ASN A 129 15.10 10.99 -12.43
C ASN A 129 13.98 11.32 -11.45
N THR A 130 14.25 12.24 -10.53
CA THR A 130 13.24 12.77 -9.63
C THR A 130 12.49 13.94 -10.26
N LEU A 131 11.35 14.27 -9.68
CA LEU A 131 10.49 15.39 -10.04
C LEU A 131 10.36 16.29 -8.82
N ASP A 132 10.32 17.60 -9.04
CA ASP A 132 9.83 18.54 -8.05
C ASP A 132 8.30 18.51 -8.10
N LEU A 133 7.67 18.19 -6.97
CA LEU A 133 6.22 18.12 -6.84
C LEU A 133 5.76 18.98 -5.67
N ASP A 134 4.64 19.67 -5.85
CA ASP A 134 3.98 20.37 -4.76
C ASP A 134 3.39 19.38 -3.75
N LEU A 135 3.50 19.73 -2.48
CA LEU A 135 2.93 18.95 -1.38
C LEU A 135 1.41 19.12 -1.39
N SER A 136 0.68 18.12 -1.92
CA SER A 136 -0.76 18.04 -1.63
C SER A 136 -0.98 17.75 -0.14
N PRO A 137 -1.98 18.37 0.51
CA PRO A 137 -2.36 18.01 1.88
C PRO A 137 -2.76 16.55 1.98
N GLU A 138 -2.54 15.94 3.15
CA GLU A 138 -2.94 14.56 3.35
C GLU A 138 -4.42 14.45 3.69
N ILE A 139 -5.14 13.49 3.10
CA ILE A 139 -6.55 13.24 3.48
C ILE A 139 -6.64 12.90 4.98
N SER A 140 -5.57 12.34 5.55
CA SER A 140 -5.44 12.02 6.96
C SER A 140 -5.55 13.23 7.90
N GLU A 141 -5.27 14.45 7.41
CA GLU A 141 -5.38 15.69 8.21
C GLU A 141 -6.83 16.06 8.51
N TYR A 142 -7.78 15.60 7.68
CA TYR A 142 -9.21 15.84 7.85
C TYR A 142 -9.89 14.76 8.72
N TRP A 143 -9.11 13.84 9.28
CA TRP A 143 -9.60 12.73 10.10
C TRP A 143 -10.21 13.22 11.42
N GLN A 144 -11.40 12.73 11.76
CA GLN A 144 -12.15 13.11 12.95
C GLN A 144 -12.53 11.90 13.82
N GLU A 145 -12.19 11.98 15.11
CA GLU A 145 -12.65 11.00 16.10
C GLU A 145 -14.06 11.37 16.62
N PRO A 146 -14.88 10.39 17.02
CA PRO A 146 -14.54 8.97 17.17
C PRO A 146 -14.63 8.18 15.86
N SER A 147 -13.78 7.15 15.77
CA SER A 147 -13.78 6.20 14.65
C SER A 147 -14.40 4.85 15.01
N SER A 148 -14.91 4.15 14.00
CA SER A 148 -15.37 2.76 14.06
C SER A 148 -14.48 1.89 13.18
N TYR A 149 -14.25 0.62 13.53
CA TYR A 149 -13.35 -0.24 12.76
C TYR A 149 -13.76 -1.71 12.75
N PHE A 150 -13.21 -2.44 11.78
CA PHE A 150 -13.18 -3.89 11.78
C PHE A 150 -11.88 -4.43 11.19
N LEU A 151 -11.49 -5.65 11.61
CA LEU A 151 -10.32 -6.36 11.11
C LEU A 151 -10.79 -7.65 10.43
N ALA A 152 -10.47 -7.79 9.14
CA ALA A 152 -10.83 -8.97 8.36
C ALA A 152 -9.65 -9.47 7.52
N PRO A 153 -9.67 -10.74 7.09
CA PRO A 153 -8.72 -11.24 6.09
C PRO A 153 -8.83 -10.42 4.80
N GLY A 154 -7.68 -10.02 4.22
CA GLY A 154 -7.67 -9.21 3.00
C GLY A 154 -8.38 -9.87 1.83
N ALA A 155 -8.22 -11.19 1.67
CA ALA A 155 -8.89 -11.97 0.62
C ALA A 155 -10.43 -11.91 0.71
N MET A 156 -10.99 -11.99 1.92
CA MET A 156 -12.44 -11.90 2.15
C MET A 156 -13.00 -10.54 1.70
N LEU A 157 -12.30 -9.45 2.03
CA LEU A 157 -12.73 -8.11 1.63
C LEU A 157 -12.58 -7.90 0.13
N ARG A 158 -11.52 -8.43 -0.48
CA ARG A 158 -11.37 -8.39 -1.95
C ARG A 158 -12.54 -9.07 -2.64
N GLU A 159 -12.85 -10.31 -2.27
CA GLU A 159 -13.96 -11.08 -2.85
C GLU A 159 -15.30 -10.35 -2.67
N ALA A 160 -15.58 -9.85 -1.47
CA ALA A 160 -16.81 -9.10 -1.21
C ALA A 160 -16.92 -7.83 -2.07
N ILE A 161 -15.83 -7.09 -2.29
CA ILE A 161 -15.84 -5.91 -3.15
C ILE A 161 -15.99 -6.30 -4.63
N GLU A 162 -15.33 -7.37 -5.09
CA GLU A 162 -15.43 -7.84 -6.47
C GLU A 162 -16.83 -8.37 -6.81
N ASP A 163 -17.49 -9.06 -5.88
CA ASP A 163 -18.88 -9.52 -6.05
C ASP A 163 -19.87 -8.36 -6.22
N LEU A 164 -19.62 -7.24 -5.54
CA LEU A 164 -20.44 -6.04 -5.65
C LEU A 164 -20.31 -5.33 -7.02
N GLU A 165 -19.31 -5.68 -7.85
CA GLU A 165 -19.13 -5.10 -9.18
C GLU A 165 -20.40 -5.19 -10.03
N TRP A 166 -21.04 -6.36 -10.02
CA TRP A 166 -22.21 -6.64 -10.83
C TRP A 166 -23.38 -5.72 -10.48
N ALA A 167 -23.60 -5.46 -9.19
CA ALA A 167 -24.64 -4.56 -8.72
C ALA A 167 -24.24 -3.09 -8.93
N ALA A 168 -22.98 -2.73 -8.61
CA ALA A 168 -22.49 -1.36 -8.68
C ALA A 168 -22.37 -0.82 -10.11
N CYS A 169 -22.10 -1.66 -11.11
CA CYS A 169 -21.86 -1.24 -12.50
C CYS A 169 -23.03 -1.56 -13.45
N SER A 170 -24.19 -1.97 -12.93
CA SER A 170 -25.32 -2.49 -13.73
C SER A 170 -26.16 -1.42 -14.45
N GLY A 171 -26.09 -0.15 -14.06
CA GLY A 171 -26.86 0.93 -14.68
C GLY A 171 -26.10 1.73 -15.76
N ALA A 172 -26.84 2.60 -16.45
CA ALA A 172 -26.30 3.49 -17.49
C ALA A 172 -25.38 4.61 -16.93
N GLN A 173 -25.35 4.80 -15.61
CA GLN A 173 -24.44 5.74 -14.94
C GLN A 173 -23.14 5.02 -14.57
N THR A 174 -22.04 5.45 -15.17
CA THR A 174 -20.67 4.92 -15.03
C THR A 174 -20.04 5.13 -13.64
N GLN A 175 -20.81 5.47 -12.61
CA GLN A 175 -20.31 5.76 -11.25
C GLN A 175 -21.05 4.95 -10.19
N GLY A 176 -20.81 3.64 -10.21
CA GLY A 176 -21.23 2.72 -9.17
C GLY A 176 -20.72 3.11 -7.78
N SER A 177 -21.43 2.65 -6.76
CA SER A 177 -21.14 3.00 -5.37
C SER A 177 -21.35 1.83 -4.43
N VAL A 178 -20.55 1.79 -3.37
CA VAL A 178 -20.60 0.80 -2.31
C VAL A 178 -20.92 1.50 -1.01
N THR A 179 -21.95 1.02 -0.35
CA THR A 179 -22.37 1.41 0.98
C THR A 179 -21.71 0.50 2.00
N VAL A 180 -21.13 1.10 3.03
CA VAL A 180 -20.57 0.39 4.18
C VAL A 180 -21.41 0.75 5.40
N HIS A 181 -22.04 -0.26 6.00
CA HIS A 181 -22.91 -0.11 7.16
C HIS A 181 -22.38 -0.96 8.34
N LEU A 182 -22.02 -0.29 9.43
CA LEU A 182 -21.64 -0.91 10.70
C LEU A 182 -22.76 -0.66 11.71
N LYS A 183 -23.16 -1.69 12.44
CA LYS A 183 -24.16 -1.59 13.51
C LYS A 183 -23.59 -2.13 14.80
N ARG A 184 -23.81 -1.43 15.91
CA ARG A 184 -23.25 -1.82 17.22
C ARG A 184 -24.02 -2.96 17.88
N SER A 185 -25.35 -2.97 17.79
CA SER A 185 -26.20 -3.96 18.47
C SER A 185 -27.46 -4.33 17.66
N PRO A 186 -27.61 -5.60 17.22
CA PRO A 186 -26.57 -6.63 17.23
C PRO A 186 -25.38 -6.22 16.33
N PRO A 187 -24.15 -6.64 16.66
CA PRO A 187 -22.97 -6.29 15.89
C PRO A 187 -23.09 -6.83 14.46
N SER A 188 -23.01 -5.96 13.46
CA SER A 188 -23.03 -6.36 12.05
C SER A 188 -22.25 -5.42 11.17
N ILE A 189 -21.65 -5.99 10.12
CA ILE A 189 -21.04 -5.24 9.02
C ILE A 189 -21.71 -5.70 7.73
N THR A 190 -22.19 -4.75 6.95
CA THR A 190 -22.82 -4.99 5.67
C THR A 190 -22.17 -4.12 4.61
N LEU A 191 -21.79 -4.74 3.49
CA LEU A 191 -21.33 -4.08 2.28
C LEU A 191 -22.42 -4.24 1.22
N SER A 192 -22.95 -3.15 0.68
CA SER A 192 -24.01 -3.23 -0.33
C SER A 192 -23.81 -2.28 -1.48
N ALA A 193 -24.34 -2.64 -2.64
CA ALA A 193 -24.39 -1.80 -3.82
C ALA A 193 -25.79 -1.89 -4.42
N SER A 194 -26.31 -0.75 -4.86
CA SER A 194 -27.62 -0.64 -5.50
C SER A 194 -27.54 0.40 -6.60
N ASP A 195 -27.69 -0.04 -7.84
CA ASP A 195 -27.91 0.82 -9.01
C ASP A 195 -29.13 0.29 -9.78
N ALA A 196 -28.93 -0.65 -10.72
CA ALA A 196 -30.03 -1.37 -11.38
C ALA A 196 -30.37 -2.73 -10.73
N ALA A 197 -29.46 -3.29 -9.93
CA ALA A 197 -29.65 -4.47 -9.10
C ALA A 197 -29.12 -4.18 -7.69
N GLU A 198 -29.73 -4.79 -6.67
CA GLU A 198 -29.29 -4.69 -5.27
C GLU A 198 -28.55 -5.96 -4.86
N LEU A 199 -27.33 -5.80 -4.34
CA LEU A 199 -26.57 -6.86 -3.70
C LEU A 199 -26.10 -6.36 -2.33
N SER A 200 -26.21 -7.24 -1.33
CA SER A 200 -25.84 -6.95 0.05
C SER A 200 -25.12 -8.15 0.65
N ILE A 201 -23.89 -7.92 1.10
CA ILE A 201 -22.99 -8.91 1.66
C ILE A 201 -22.80 -8.61 3.14
N LYS A 202 -23.19 -9.55 3.99
CA LYS A 202 -23.00 -9.44 5.44
C LYS A 202 -21.72 -10.18 5.85
N LEU A 203 -20.78 -9.48 6.46
CA LEU A 203 -19.56 -10.11 6.96
C LEU A 203 -19.82 -10.84 8.29
N PRO A 204 -19.17 -11.98 8.54
CA PRO A 204 -19.37 -12.77 9.74
C PRO A 204 -18.60 -12.16 10.93
N VAL A 205 -19.19 -11.18 11.61
CA VAL A 205 -18.52 -10.43 12.71
C VAL A 205 -17.93 -11.34 13.80
N GLY A 206 -18.56 -12.49 14.08
CA GLY A 206 -18.05 -13.46 15.06
C GLY A 206 -16.71 -14.12 14.69
N ASP A 207 -16.36 -14.11 13.40
CA ASP A 207 -15.12 -14.71 12.87
C ASP A 207 -14.03 -13.65 12.62
N LEU A 208 -14.32 -12.38 12.89
CA LEU A 208 -13.39 -11.28 12.67
C LEU A 208 -12.44 -11.11 13.84
N ALA A 209 -11.20 -10.72 13.54
CA ALA A 209 -10.17 -10.47 14.56
C ALA A 209 -10.46 -9.23 15.42
N GLY A 210 -11.39 -8.37 15.00
CA GLY A 210 -11.82 -7.22 15.79
C GLY A 210 -12.96 -6.47 15.12
N PHE A 211 -13.85 -5.92 15.94
CA PHE A 211 -14.97 -5.06 15.54
C PHE A 211 -15.27 -4.04 16.63
N MET A 212 -15.42 -2.78 16.25
CA MET A 212 -15.84 -1.69 17.12
C MET A 212 -16.72 -0.73 16.31
N CYS A 213 -17.91 -0.46 16.82
CA CYS A 213 -18.82 0.54 16.27
C CYS A 213 -19.14 1.53 17.39
N THR A 214 -18.65 2.75 17.28
CA THR A 214 -18.75 3.75 18.35
C THR A 214 -20.19 4.26 18.46
N GLU A 215 -20.78 4.61 17.33
CA GLU A 215 -22.18 5.00 17.21
C GLU A 215 -23.13 3.80 17.16
N ALA A 216 -24.44 4.05 17.27
CA ALA A 216 -25.45 2.99 17.12
C ALA A 216 -25.38 2.34 15.73
N GLU A 217 -25.25 3.17 14.69
CA GLU A 217 -25.07 2.80 13.29
C GLU A 217 -24.12 3.80 12.63
N VAL A 218 -23.18 3.30 11.82
CA VAL A 218 -22.29 4.10 10.96
C VAL A 218 -22.56 3.68 9.53
N TYR A 219 -22.87 4.65 8.67
CA TYR A 219 -23.31 4.41 7.30
C TYR A 219 -22.69 5.45 6.37
N HIS A 220 -21.86 5.00 5.43
CA HIS A 220 -21.25 5.87 4.42
C HIS A 220 -21.17 5.19 3.06
N LYS A 221 -21.19 6.01 2.01
CA LYS A 221 -21.20 5.57 0.61
C LYS A 221 -19.91 6.01 -0.07
N TYR A 222 -19.28 5.11 -0.82
CA TYR A 222 -18.01 5.34 -1.49
C TYR A 222 -18.11 4.94 -2.96
N LYS A 223 -17.38 5.63 -3.84
CA LYS A 223 -17.32 5.28 -5.27
C LYS A 223 -16.71 3.89 -5.43
N TYR A 224 -17.38 2.99 -6.17
CA TYR A 224 -16.95 1.60 -6.36
C TYR A 224 -15.53 1.51 -6.91
N LYS A 225 -15.17 2.36 -7.88
CA LYS A 225 -13.82 2.40 -8.46
C LYS A 225 -12.72 2.63 -7.40
N LEU A 226 -12.99 3.44 -6.37
CA LEU A 226 -12.02 3.75 -5.31
C LEU A 226 -11.92 2.59 -4.32
N MET A 227 -13.05 1.98 -3.97
CA MET A 227 -13.08 0.75 -3.17
C MET A 227 -12.30 -0.36 -3.87
N ARG A 228 -12.55 -0.58 -5.16
CA ARG A 228 -11.81 -1.57 -5.96
C ARG A 228 -10.30 -1.30 -5.94
N ALA A 229 -9.89 -0.04 -6.11
CA ALA A 229 -8.48 0.33 -6.07
C ALA A 229 -7.82 -0.01 -4.72
N ALA A 230 -8.53 0.20 -3.60
CA ALA A 230 -8.05 -0.09 -2.26
C ALA A 230 -8.00 -1.60 -1.94
N PHE A 231 -8.96 -2.41 -2.42
CA PHE A 231 -9.10 -3.81 -1.99
C PHE A 231 -8.64 -4.87 -3.02
N SER A 232 -8.58 -4.55 -4.32
CA SER A 232 -8.37 -5.59 -5.36
C SER A 232 -6.93 -5.86 -5.74
N ASN A 233 -5.99 -4.93 -5.53
CA ASN A 233 -4.61 -5.09 -6.01
C ASN A 233 -3.67 -5.80 -5.02
N LEU A 234 -4.23 -6.51 -4.03
CA LEU A 234 -3.45 -7.20 -3.01
C LEU A 234 -2.61 -8.34 -3.65
N PRO A 235 -1.32 -8.48 -3.28
CA PRO A 235 -0.44 -9.54 -3.79
C PRO A 235 -1.10 -10.92 -3.80
N SER A 236 -1.27 -11.48 -4.99
CA SER A 236 -2.08 -12.69 -5.22
C SER A 236 -1.35 -14.00 -4.94
N ALA A 237 -0.08 -13.96 -4.52
CA ALA A 237 0.63 -15.17 -4.11
C ALA A 237 -0.24 -15.88 -3.07
N LYS A 238 -0.68 -17.12 -3.37
CA LYS A 238 -1.71 -17.84 -2.61
C LYS A 238 -1.42 -17.90 -1.09
N GLU A 239 -0.15 -17.86 -0.73
CA GLU A 239 0.34 -17.85 0.65
C GLU A 239 0.36 -16.45 1.28
N ALA A 240 0.56 -15.39 0.48
CA ALA A 240 0.60 -13.99 0.94
C ALA A 240 -0.80 -13.41 1.21
N ALA A 241 -1.75 -13.71 0.32
CA ALA A 241 -3.12 -13.20 0.40
C ALA A 241 -3.88 -13.76 1.63
N THR A 242 -3.55 -14.97 2.06
CA THR A 242 -4.15 -15.63 3.24
C THR A 242 -3.53 -15.17 4.57
N GLN A 243 -2.32 -14.63 4.54
CA GLN A 243 -1.62 -14.08 5.73
C GLN A 243 -1.82 -12.57 5.91
N MET A 244 -2.49 -11.90 4.97
CA MET A 244 -2.70 -10.46 4.98
C MET A 244 -3.91 -10.09 5.85
N SER A 245 -3.67 -9.30 6.89
CA SER A 245 -4.73 -8.69 7.69
C SER A 245 -5.04 -7.29 7.17
N THR A 246 -6.32 -6.99 7.01
CA THR A 246 -6.80 -5.66 6.64
C THR A 246 -7.60 -5.06 7.79
N LYS A 247 -7.21 -3.87 8.23
CA LYS A 247 -8.01 -3.05 9.14
C LYS A 247 -8.73 -1.98 8.33
N VAL A 248 -10.06 -1.95 8.41
CA VAL A 248 -10.87 -0.87 7.85
C VAL A 248 -11.36 -0.02 9.02
N THR A 249 -11.13 1.28 8.94
CA THR A 249 -11.56 2.26 9.93
C THR A 249 -12.34 3.35 9.23
N VAL A 250 -13.46 3.77 9.79
CA VAL A 250 -14.28 4.89 9.31
C VAL A 250 -14.38 5.89 10.44
N ASP A 251 -13.99 7.13 10.18
CA ASP A 251 -14.00 8.22 11.13
C ASP A 251 -15.42 8.80 11.30
N SER A 252 -15.60 9.84 12.11
CA SER A 252 -16.93 10.46 12.30
C SER A 252 -17.41 11.30 11.10
N SER A 253 -16.50 11.68 10.20
CA SER A 253 -16.81 12.46 8.99
C SER A 253 -17.14 11.57 7.77
N GLY A 254 -16.87 10.27 7.87
CA GLY A 254 -17.05 9.30 6.80
C GLY A 254 -15.80 9.05 5.96
N ILE A 255 -14.64 9.58 6.33
CA ILE A 255 -13.36 9.23 5.73
C ILE A 255 -13.04 7.79 6.11
N MET A 256 -12.78 6.96 5.10
CA MET A 256 -12.36 5.57 5.30
C MET A 256 -10.86 5.44 5.19
N LYS A 257 -10.25 4.80 6.19
CA LYS A 257 -8.88 4.32 6.16
C LYS A 257 -8.85 2.80 6.04
N VAL A 258 -8.24 2.30 4.98
CA VAL A 258 -7.97 0.87 4.77
C VAL A 258 -6.47 0.64 4.95
N MET A 259 -6.09 -0.23 5.89
CA MET A 259 -4.70 -0.56 6.18
C MET A 259 -4.46 -2.05 5.90
N HIS A 260 -3.62 -2.35 4.93
CA HIS A 260 -3.16 -3.70 4.63
C HIS A 260 -1.78 -3.94 5.22
N MET A 261 -1.62 -5.03 5.96
CA MET A 261 -0.31 -5.49 6.44
C MET A 261 0.26 -6.51 5.47
N VAL A 262 1.23 -6.10 4.66
CA VAL A 262 1.76 -6.91 3.55
C VAL A 262 3.11 -7.52 3.96
N PRO A 263 3.25 -8.85 3.95
CA PRO A 263 4.53 -9.50 4.21
C PRO A 263 5.54 -9.20 3.11
N LEU A 264 6.74 -8.80 3.50
CA LEU A 264 7.91 -8.67 2.63
C LEU A 264 8.61 -10.03 2.60
N PHE A 265 8.38 -10.81 1.55
CA PHE A 265 9.11 -12.06 1.36
C PHE A 265 10.53 -11.76 0.90
N GLY A 266 11.51 -12.03 1.77
CA GLY A 266 12.91 -12.10 1.38
C GLY A 266 13.16 -13.38 0.60
N GLY A 267 13.82 -13.28 -0.55
CA GLY A 267 14.26 -14.46 -1.30
C GLY A 267 15.17 -15.32 -0.40
N GLY A 268 14.72 -16.54 -0.07
CA GLY A 268 15.53 -17.45 0.72
C GLY A 268 14.78 -18.38 1.69
N ALA A 269 13.66 -18.98 1.27
CA ALA A 269 13.48 -20.37 1.66
C ALA A 269 14.31 -21.18 0.67
N SER A 270 15.55 -21.52 1.04
CA SER A 270 16.14 -22.73 0.46
C SER A 270 15.08 -23.82 0.61
N GLN A 271 14.66 -24.43 -0.50
CA GLN A 271 13.98 -25.72 -0.45
C GLN A 271 14.94 -26.69 0.24
N GLY A 272 14.89 -26.71 1.57
CA GLY A 272 15.54 -27.71 2.38
C GLY A 272 14.80 -29.00 2.09
N ASN A 273 15.50 -29.90 1.41
CA ASN A 273 15.14 -31.31 1.26
C ASN A 273 14.44 -31.83 2.53
N PRO A 274 13.29 -32.52 2.45
CA PRO A 274 12.60 -33.05 3.62
C PRO A 274 13.26 -34.33 4.11
N LEU A 275 14.55 -34.30 4.47
CA LEU A 275 15.28 -35.43 5.06
C LEU A 275 16.37 -34.92 6.01
N GLY A 276 16.01 -34.63 7.26
CA GLY A 276 16.97 -34.36 8.34
C GLY A 276 16.26 -34.24 9.70
N PRO A 277 16.70 -34.96 10.75
CA PRO A 277 15.99 -35.00 12.02
C PRO A 277 16.31 -33.78 12.90
N SER A 278 15.25 -33.09 13.32
CA SER A 278 15.09 -32.37 14.59
C SER A 278 16.24 -31.51 15.13
N GLY A 279 16.06 -30.18 15.03
CA GLY A 279 16.54 -29.19 16.00
C GLY A 279 15.49 -28.08 16.15
N PRO A 280 15.20 -27.55 17.35
CA PRO A 280 14.20 -26.51 17.52
C PRO A 280 14.82 -25.16 17.16
N ASN A 281 14.88 -24.83 15.86
CA ASN A 281 15.21 -23.48 15.46
C ASN A 281 13.97 -22.60 15.64
N LEU A 282 13.81 -22.07 16.86
CA LEU A 282 12.89 -21.00 17.23
C LEU A 282 13.39 -19.64 16.72
N SER A 283 13.83 -19.56 15.47
CA SER A 283 13.87 -18.31 14.74
C SER A 283 12.69 -18.30 13.77
N GLN A 284 11.48 -18.14 14.31
CA GLN A 284 10.41 -17.54 13.53
C GLN A 284 10.98 -16.21 13.04
N GLY A 285 11.39 -16.15 11.77
CA GLY A 285 11.85 -14.91 11.17
C GLY A 285 10.77 -13.88 11.42
N PHE A 286 11.10 -12.79 12.13
CA PHE A 286 10.22 -11.65 12.26
C PHE A 286 9.76 -11.32 10.85
N SER A 287 8.47 -11.56 10.58
CA SER A 287 7.88 -11.31 9.27
C SER A 287 7.98 -9.80 9.06
N ARG A 288 9.00 -9.38 8.30
CA ARG A 288 9.17 -7.98 7.88
C ARG A 288 7.90 -7.64 7.11
N ARG A 289 7.18 -6.60 7.54
CA ARG A 289 5.90 -6.22 6.96
C ARG A 289 5.96 -4.76 6.54
N GLY A 290 5.56 -4.48 5.31
CA GLY A 290 5.17 -3.14 4.91
C GLY A 290 3.70 -2.92 5.26
N SER A 291 3.30 -1.66 5.44
CA SER A 291 1.89 -1.31 5.53
C SER A 291 1.48 -0.45 4.34
N VAL A 292 0.35 -0.79 3.74
CA VAL A 292 -0.26 -0.03 2.62
C VAL A 292 -1.55 0.56 3.13
N HIS A 293 -1.63 1.88 3.16
CA HIS A 293 -2.79 2.63 3.63
C HIS A 293 -3.50 3.23 2.42
N PHE A 294 -4.81 3.15 2.40
CA PHE A 294 -5.68 3.92 1.51
C PHE A 294 -6.60 4.79 2.35
N PHE A 295 -6.74 6.04 1.95
CA PHE A 295 -7.73 6.98 2.47
C PHE A 295 -8.72 7.30 1.37
N LEU A 296 -10.00 7.09 1.65
CA LEU A 296 -11.09 7.31 0.72
C LEU A 296 -12.06 8.34 1.29
N LEU A 297 -12.38 9.35 0.47
CA LEU A 297 -13.49 10.25 0.77
C LEU A 297 -14.82 9.56 0.46
N PRO A 298 -15.86 9.80 1.29
CA PRO A 298 -17.21 9.38 0.95
C PRO A 298 -17.68 10.13 -0.30
N GLN A 299 -18.59 9.53 -1.06
CA GLN A 299 -18.99 9.98 -2.40
C GLN A 299 -19.50 11.43 -2.43
N ASP A 300 -20.09 11.89 -1.33
CA ASP A 300 -20.72 13.21 -1.21
C ASP A 300 -19.80 14.27 -0.60
N VAL A 301 -18.53 13.94 -0.29
CA VAL A 301 -17.55 14.88 0.28
C VAL A 301 -16.48 15.22 -0.76
N VAL A 302 -16.24 16.52 -0.90
CA VAL A 302 -15.13 17.08 -1.67
C VAL A 302 -14.32 17.95 -0.71
N ILE A 303 -13.02 17.67 -0.59
CA ILE A 303 -12.11 18.56 0.13
C ILE A 303 -11.80 19.73 -0.82
N GLU A 304 -12.31 20.90 -0.51
CA GLU A 304 -11.88 22.13 -1.14
C GLU A 304 -10.51 22.49 -0.57
N TYR A 305 -9.50 22.54 -1.44
CA TYR A 305 -8.23 23.12 -1.07
C TYR A 305 -8.44 24.63 -1.12
N ASP A 306 -8.47 25.27 0.05
CA ASP A 306 -8.38 26.73 0.12
C ASP A 306 -7.06 27.10 -0.56
N GLY A 307 -7.16 27.57 -1.79
CA GLY A 307 -6.07 28.27 -2.43
C GLY A 307 -5.88 29.54 -1.62
N GLU A 308 -4.79 29.60 -0.86
CA GLU A 308 -4.20 30.89 -0.49
C GLU A 308 -3.78 31.58 -1.80
N ASP A 309 -4.75 32.22 -2.46
CA ASP A 309 -4.51 33.36 -3.34
C ASP A 309 -4.02 34.52 -2.46
N ASP A 310 -2.79 34.43 -1.97
CA ASP A 310 -2.08 35.56 -1.37
C ASP A 310 -1.07 36.11 -2.39
N VAL A 311 -1.58 37.12 -3.14
CA VAL A 311 -0.96 38.36 -3.66
C VAL A 311 0.48 38.32 -4.18
#